data_AF-A0A9Q0VA60-F1
#
_entry.id   AF-A0A9Q0VA60-F1
#
_cell.length_a   1.000
_cell.length_b   1.000
_cell.length_c   1.000
_cell.angle_alpha   90.00
_cell.angle_beta   90.00
_cell.angle_gamma   90.00
#
_symmetry.space_group_name_H-M   'P 1'
#
loop_
_entity.id
_entity.type
_entity.pdbx_description
1 polymer ?
#
loop_
_entity_poly.entity_id
_entity_poly.type
_entity_poly.pdbx_seq_one_letter_code
_entity_poly.pdbx_strand_id
1 'polypeptide(L)'
;MERSNNSKSKLPHYVSSKIHPSNDPETDHNSYSLEKFRLYETRQRFYLVGSDRNKQLFRVLKIDRSEPSDLNISEDPVVYSPQEIKNLLQRIAEGNRATGGLNFVVKAYGIAGCIKFLESYYLILVTKRRQIGFICGHAIYGIDESQLITIPHVSVQTDVAHSKTELRASMVFMATKVKILVLMNKVALKLLTLYKKLLSSVDLTKDFFFSYTYPIMQSLQKNVTSMGEDGMPYDNMFVWNAYLTRAIRSRCGNTIWTIALVHGNFKQIRLSIFGRDFSVSLVSRRSRHFAGTRYVLV
;
A
#
# COMPACT_ATOMS: atom_id res chain seq x y z
N MET A 1 -77.65 -2.60 -13.09
CA MET A 1 -78.12 -2.76 -11.69
C MET A 1 -77.17 -3.73 -11.02
N GLU A 2 -76.25 -3.24 -10.20
CA GLU A 2 -75.75 -3.87 -8.96
C GLU A 2 -74.54 -3.10 -8.44
N ARG A 3 -74.45 -3.06 -7.11
CA ARG A 3 -73.69 -2.11 -6.29
C ARG A 3 -72.19 -2.43 -6.31
N SER A 4 -71.35 -1.41 -6.50
CA SER A 4 -69.90 -1.51 -6.30
C SER A 4 -69.51 -1.14 -4.86
N ASN A 5 -68.71 -2.03 -4.27
CA ASN A 5 -68.06 -1.89 -2.98
C ASN A 5 -67.08 -0.71 -2.96
N ASN A 6 -67.07 0.08 -1.89
CA ASN A 6 -65.94 0.95 -1.56
C ASN A 6 -65.60 0.83 -0.07
N SER A 7 -64.59 0.02 0.22
CA SER A 7 -64.02 -0.21 1.55
C SER A 7 -63.14 0.97 1.95
N LYS A 8 -63.63 1.80 2.89
CA LYS A 8 -62.83 2.82 3.56
C LYS A 8 -61.80 2.17 4.49
N SER A 9 -60.52 2.39 4.20
CA SER A 9 -59.37 1.99 5.00
C SER A 9 -59.31 2.79 6.32
N LYS A 10 -59.03 2.08 7.42
CA LYS A 10 -58.77 2.63 8.75
C LYS A 10 -57.33 3.17 8.80
N LEU A 11 -57.17 4.43 9.20
CA LEU A 11 -55.89 5.03 9.59
C LEU A 11 -55.53 4.60 11.02
N PRO A 12 -54.29 4.18 11.32
CA PRO A 12 -53.80 4.11 12.69
C PRO A 12 -52.95 5.34 13.06
N HIS A 13 -53.01 5.63 14.36
CA HIS A 13 -52.48 6.76 15.10
C HIS A 13 -50.98 7.07 14.88
N TYR A 14 -50.68 8.37 14.75
CA TYR A 14 -49.32 8.92 14.75
C TYR A 14 -48.81 9.02 16.21
N VAL A 15 -47.90 8.13 16.60
CA VAL A 15 -47.14 8.25 17.85
C VAL A 15 -45.94 9.16 17.58
N SER A 16 -45.96 10.35 18.18
CA SER A 16 -44.85 11.30 18.13
C SER A 16 -43.65 10.74 18.91
N SER A 17 -42.64 10.27 18.19
CA SER A 17 -41.30 10.02 18.74
C SER A 17 -40.43 11.22 18.40
N LYS A 18 -39.82 11.81 19.44
CA LYS A 18 -38.93 12.97 19.33
C LYS A 18 -37.72 12.60 18.46
N ILE A 19 -37.66 13.14 17.26
CA ILE A 19 -36.51 13.05 16.36
C ILE A 19 -35.42 13.95 16.94
N HIS A 20 -34.34 13.33 17.45
CA HIS A 20 -33.07 14.02 17.65
C HIS A 20 -32.48 14.31 16.26
N PRO A 21 -32.07 15.54 15.94
CA PRO A 21 -31.44 15.83 14.66
C PRO A 21 -30.05 15.20 14.64
N SER A 22 -29.91 14.10 13.90
CA SER A 22 -28.63 13.53 13.52
C SER A 22 -27.95 14.49 12.54
N ASN A 23 -27.10 15.37 13.07
CA ASN A 23 -26.07 16.04 12.28
C ASN A 23 -24.92 15.03 12.05
N ASP A 24 -25.14 14.03 11.19
CA ASP A 24 -24.03 13.35 10.55
C ASP A 24 -23.87 13.97 9.17
N PRO A 25 -22.80 14.75 8.90
CA PRO A 25 -22.45 15.04 7.53
C PRO A 25 -22.15 13.69 6.88
N GLU A 26 -22.82 13.39 5.76
CA GLU A 26 -22.50 12.27 4.87
C GLU A 26 -20.98 12.29 4.64
N THR A 27 -20.26 11.50 5.43
CA THR A 27 -18.82 11.45 5.38
C THR A 27 -18.53 10.48 4.27
N ASP A 28 -18.34 11.05 3.08
CA ASP A 28 -18.00 10.37 1.84
C ASP A 28 -17.02 9.22 2.15
N HIS A 29 -17.53 7.99 2.09
CA HIS A 29 -16.86 6.78 2.59
C HIS A 29 -15.55 6.49 1.82
N ASN A 30 -15.34 7.19 0.69
CA ASN A 30 -14.15 7.18 -0.16
C ASN A 30 -13.15 8.33 0.11
N SER A 31 -13.43 9.26 1.03
CA SER A 31 -12.68 10.53 1.13
C SER A 31 -11.38 10.46 1.95
N TYR A 32 -11.18 9.42 2.77
CA TYR A 32 -9.95 9.33 3.58
C TYR A 32 -8.87 8.48 2.91
N SER A 33 -7.78 9.13 2.52
CA SER A 33 -6.60 8.47 1.98
C SER A 33 -5.67 7.98 3.09
N LEU A 34 -5.13 6.76 2.94
CA LEU A 34 -4.06 6.27 3.81
C LEU A 34 -2.74 6.99 3.47
N GLU A 35 -2.24 7.77 4.41
CA GLU A 35 -1.09 8.66 4.22
C GLU A 35 0.13 8.31 5.09
N LYS A 36 -0.10 7.56 6.18
CA LYS A 36 0.91 7.19 7.16
C LYS A 36 0.79 5.71 7.47
N PHE A 37 1.89 4.99 7.33
CA PHE A 37 1.94 3.55 7.51
C PHE A 37 2.98 3.16 8.55
N ARG A 38 2.70 2.09 9.29
CA ARG A 38 3.65 1.44 10.19
C ARG A 38 3.63 -0.05 9.93
N LEU A 39 4.77 -0.58 9.54
CA LEU A 39 4.96 -2.01 9.34
C LEU A 39 5.42 -2.64 10.64
N TYR A 40 4.74 -3.69 11.05
CA TYR A 40 5.11 -4.55 12.15
C TYR A 40 5.28 -5.99 11.65
N GLU A 41 6.07 -6.77 12.36
CA GLU A 41 6.31 -8.16 12.04
C GLU A 41 6.17 -9.06 13.25
N THR A 42 5.63 -10.25 13.00
CA THR A 42 5.77 -11.43 13.85
C THR A 42 6.55 -12.48 13.08
N ARG A 43 6.81 -13.64 13.70
CA ARG A 43 7.47 -14.76 13.02
C ARG A 43 6.77 -15.16 11.71
N GLN A 44 5.44 -15.14 11.68
CA GLN A 44 4.63 -15.67 10.57
C GLN A 44 3.99 -14.60 9.69
N ARG A 45 3.85 -13.35 10.15
CA ARG A 45 3.09 -12.33 9.42
C ARG A 45 3.73 -10.95 9.51
N PHE A 46 3.50 -10.16 8.47
CA PHE A 46 3.58 -8.70 8.58
C PHE A 46 2.19 -8.10 8.79
N TYR A 47 2.15 -7.01 9.54
CA TYR A 47 0.98 -6.19 9.78
C TYR A 47 1.32 -4.76 9.38
N LEU A 48 0.75 -4.29 8.28
CA LEU A 48 0.89 -2.91 7.85
C LEU A 48 -0.33 -2.13 8.32
N VAL A 49 -0.11 -1.27 9.31
CA VAL A 49 -1.14 -0.37 9.85
C VAL A 49 -1.10 0.91 9.03
N GLY A 50 -2.14 1.15 8.24
CA GLY A 50 -2.34 2.39 7.50
C GLY A 50 -3.23 3.35 8.28
N SER A 51 -2.97 4.65 8.17
CA SER A 51 -3.78 5.71 8.77
C SER A 51 -3.86 6.92 7.87
N ASP A 52 -4.91 7.71 8.07
CA ASP A 52 -5.06 9.03 7.46
C ASP A 52 -3.97 10.00 7.97
N ARG A 53 -3.96 11.22 7.41
CA ARG A 53 -2.98 12.25 7.79
C ARG A 53 -3.02 12.57 9.29
N ASN A 54 -4.20 12.59 9.88
CA ASN A 54 -4.43 13.03 11.26
C ASN A 54 -4.43 11.87 12.27
N LYS A 55 -4.23 10.63 11.80
CA LYS A 55 -4.21 9.41 12.62
C LYS A 55 -5.49 9.24 13.43
N GLN A 56 -6.63 9.53 12.81
CA GLN A 56 -7.96 9.36 13.40
C GLN A 56 -8.52 7.98 13.07
N LEU A 57 -8.29 7.50 11.85
CA LEU A 57 -8.78 6.22 11.36
C LEU A 57 -7.61 5.33 10.94
N PHE A 58 -7.68 4.07 11.32
CA PHE A 58 -6.66 3.08 11.02
C PHE A 58 -7.25 1.86 10.33
N ARG A 59 -6.51 1.32 9.37
CA ARG A 59 -6.79 0.02 8.73
C ARG A 59 -5.58 -0.89 8.89
N VAL A 60 -5.79 -2.19 8.76
CA VAL A 60 -4.72 -3.18 8.89
C VAL A 60 -4.67 -4.10 7.67
N LEU A 61 -3.52 -4.14 7.02
CA LEU A 61 -3.21 -5.11 5.97
C LEU A 61 -2.31 -6.19 6.55
N LYS A 62 -2.68 -7.45 6.34
CA LYS A 62 -1.95 -8.63 6.81
C LYS A 62 -1.27 -9.27 5.62
N ILE A 63 0.02 -9.59 5.76
CA ILE A 63 0.80 -10.28 4.73
C ILE A 63 1.38 -11.54 5.36
N ASP A 64 1.09 -12.69 4.76
CA ASP A 64 1.61 -13.97 5.22
C ASP A 64 3.08 -14.14 4.83
N ARG A 65 3.88 -14.73 5.73
CA ARG A 65 5.30 -15.05 5.53
C ARG A 65 5.58 -16.55 5.54
N SER A 66 4.54 -17.39 5.72
CA SER A 66 4.71 -18.84 5.83
C SER A 66 4.81 -19.56 4.47
N GLU A 67 4.20 -19.01 3.41
CA GLU A 67 4.16 -19.67 2.10
C GLU A 67 5.18 -19.06 1.11
N PRO A 68 6.08 -19.86 0.49
CA PRO A 68 7.10 -19.39 -0.47
C PRO A 68 6.52 -18.87 -1.77
N SER A 69 5.51 -19.56 -2.26
CA SER A 69 5.16 -19.51 -3.67
C SER A 69 4.12 -18.44 -3.97
N ASP A 70 3.27 -18.14 -2.98
CA ASP A 70 2.11 -17.28 -3.14
C ASP A 70 2.09 -16.12 -2.15
N LEU A 71 1.94 -14.92 -2.70
CA LEU A 71 1.71 -13.73 -1.90
C LEU A 71 0.30 -13.78 -1.33
N ASN A 72 0.16 -14.12 -0.05
CA ASN A 72 -1.12 -14.06 0.64
C ASN A 72 -1.25 -12.73 1.40
N ILE A 73 -2.18 -11.89 0.92
CA ILE A 73 -2.49 -10.58 1.48
C ILE A 73 -3.98 -10.54 1.77
N SER A 74 -4.33 -10.08 2.97
CA SER A 74 -5.71 -9.83 3.36
C SER A 74 -5.83 -8.51 4.12
N GLU A 75 -6.91 -7.78 3.84
CA GLU A 75 -7.28 -6.59 4.59
C GLU A 75 -8.20 -6.98 5.76
N ASP A 76 -7.95 -6.40 6.93
CA ASP A 76 -8.90 -6.45 8.03
C ASP A 76 -10.06 -5.50 7.72
N PRO A 77 -11.32 -5.97 7.68
CA PRO A 77 -12.45 -5.13 7.30
C PRO A 77 -12.76 -4.04 8.33
N VAL A 78 -12.22 -4.13 9.55
CA VAL A 78 -12.49 -3.18 10.62
C VAL A 78 -11.65 -1.90 10.45
N VAL A 79 -12.32 -0.76 10.56
CA VAL A 79 -11.67 0.54 10.73
C VAL A 79 -11.53 0.82 12.23
N TYR A 80 -10.31 1.07 12.67
CA TYR A 80 -10.00 1.23 14.09
C TYR A 80 -9.78 2.69 14.46
N SER A 81 -10.22 3.06 15.65
CA SER A 81 -9.82 4.29 16.35
C SER A 81 -8.37 4.18 16.88
N PRO A 82 -7.75 5.29 17.34
CA PRO A 82 -6.40 5.28 17.90
C PRO A 82 -6.23 4.33 19.09
N GLN A 83 -7.26 4.17 19.93
CA GLN A 83 -7.20 3.29 21.09
C GLN A 83 -7.39 1.83 20.69
N GLU A 84 -8.30 1.53 19.76
CA GLU A 84 -8.56 0.16 19.32
C GLU A 84 -7.37 -0.43 18.58
N ILE A 85 -6.69 0.35 17.74
CA ILE A 85 -5.49 -0.13 17.04
C ILE A 85 -4.37 -0.42 18.04
N LYS A 86 -4.22 0.38 19.10
CA LYS A 86 -3.25 0.13 20.18
C LYS A 86 -3.57 -1.19 20.89
N ASN A 87 -4.84 -1.40 21.23
CA ASN A 87 -5.31 -2.64 21.86
C ASN A 87 -5.14 -3.85 20.95
N LEU A 88 -5.36 -3.71 19.63
CA LEU A 88 -5.13 -4.77 18.66
C LEU A 88 -3.65 -5.17 18.59
N LEU A 89 -2.74 -4.19 18.46
CA LEU A 89 -1.31 -4.45 18.39
C LEU A 89 -0.79 -5.10 19.67
N GLN A 90 -1.31 -4.70 20.84
CA GLN A 90 -0.98 -5.33 22.12
C GLN A 90 -1.42 -6.80 22.16
N ARG A 91 -2.67 -7.10 21.76
CA ARG A 91 -3.16 -8.49 21.70
C ARG A 91 -2.36 -9.36 20.75
N ILE A 92 -1.96 -8.81 19.59
CA ILE A 92 -1.09 -9.52 18.64
C ILE A 92 0.29 -9.77 19.27
N ALA A 93 0.87 -8.78 19.95
CA ALA A 93 2.16 -8.93 20.62
C ALA A 93 2.12 -10.02 21.71
N GLU A 94 1.09 -10.01 22.56
CA GLU A 94 0.88 -11.00 23.63
C GLU A 94 0.65 -12.40 23.05
N GLY A 95 -0.20 -12.53 22.03
CA GLY A 95 -0.48 -13.80 21.36
C GLY A 95 0.73 -14.41 20.65
N ASN A 96 1.74 -13.60 20.31
CA ASN A 96 2.99 -14.06 19.69
C ASN A 96 4.18 -14.03 20.65
N ARG A 97 3.97 -13.84 21.97
CA ARG A 97 5.06 -13.68 22.95
C ARG A 97 6.07 -14.83 22.93
N ALA A 98 5.59 -16.07 22.75
CA ALA A 98 6.42 -17.26 22.67
C ALA A 98 7.33 -17.32 21.43
N THR A 99 7.01 -16.57 20.38
CA THR A 99 7.73 -16.55 19.09
C THR A 99 8.40 -15.20 18.82
N GLY A 100 8.63 -14.38 19.86
CA GLY A 100 9.31 -13.09 19.77
C GLY A 100 8.39 -11.87 19.71
N GLY A 101 7.07 -12.06 19.86
CA GLY A 101 6.09 -10.98 19.95
C GLY A 101 5.83 -10.27 18.63
N LEU A 102 5.47 -8.99 18.72
CA LEU A 102 5.23 -8.10 17.59
C LEU A 102 6.30 -7.00 17.58
N ASN A 103 7.10 -6.98 16.52
CA ASN A 103 8.22 -6.06 16.38
C ASN A 103 7.90 -4.96 15.37
N PHE A 104 8.30 -3.73 15.67
CA PHE A 104 8.19 -2.63 14.72
C PHE A 104 9.32 -2.70 13.69
N VAL A 105 8.98 -2.55 12.41
CA VAL A 105 9.95 -2.64 11.30
C VAL A 105 10.27 -1.25 10.75
N VAL A 106 9.26 -0.54 10.22
CA VAL A 106 9.49 0.73 9.52
C VAL A 106 8.24 1.61 9.46
N LYS A 107 8.45 2.93 9.42
CA LYS A 107 7.43 3.93 9.06
C LYS A 107 7.48 4.13 7.55
N ALA A 108 6.32 4.14 6.92
CA ALA A 108 6.22 4.39 5.49
C ALA A 108 5.10 5.38 5.17
N TYR A 109 5.09 5.85 3.95
CA TYR A 109 4.15 6.82 3.41
C TYR A 109 3.41 6.27 2.18
N GLY A 110 3.56 4.98 1.88
CA GLY A 110 2.83 4.31 0.81
C GLY A 110 3.56 3.09 0.31
N ILE A 111 2.81 2.15 -0.26
CA ILE A 111 3.38 1.01 -0.98
C ILE A 111 3.58 1.43 -2.44
N ALA A 112 4.84 1.49 -2.87
CA ALA A 112 5.19 1.72 -4.26
C ALA A 112 5.05 0.44 -5.10
N GLY A 113 5.11 -0.74 -4.48
CA GLY A 113 4.92 -1.99 -5.20
C GLY A 113 5.23 -3.23 -4.40
N CYS A 114 4.89 -4.38 -4.98
CA CYS A 114 5.31 -5.70 -4.56
C CYS A 114 5.80 -6.46 -5.79
N ILE A 115 6.98 -7.07 -5.70
CA ILE A 115 7.60 -7.80 -6.80
C ILE A 115 8.14 -9.14 -6.31
N LYS A 116 7.90 -10.19 -7.09
CA LYS A 116 8.49 -11.51 -6.86
C LYS A 116 9.83 -11.57 -7.59
N PHE A 117 10.89 -11.86 -6.85
CA PHE A 117 12.17 -12.26 -7.44
C PHE A 117 12.50 -13.66 -7.00
N LEU A 118 12.80 -14.53 -7.97
CA LEU A 118 13.06 -15.95 -7.73
C LEU A 118 11.94 -16.57 -6.87
N GLU A 119 12.24 -16.84 -5.60
CA GLU A 119 11.41 -17.57 -4.65
C GLU A 119 10.84 -16.68 -3.54
N SER A 120 10.95 -15.35 -3.62
CA SER A 120 10.45 -14.47 -2.56
C SER A 120 9.84 -13.17 -3.09
N TYR A 121 8.84 -12.70 -2.37
CA TYR A 121 8.23 -11.39 -2.60
C TYR A 121 9.00 -10.31 -1.85
N TYR A 122 9.06 -9.14 -2.46
CA TYR A 122 9.68 -7.95 -1.91
C TYR A 122 8.70 -6.80 -1.97
N LEU A 123 8.51 -6.14 -0.84
CA LEU A 123 7.66 -4.97 -0.70
C LEU A 123 8.50 -3.71 -0.83
N ILE A 124 8.10 -2.81 -1.73
CA ILE A 124 8.75 -1.53 -1.96
C ILE A 124 7.95 -0.46 -1.22
N LEU A 125 8.52 0.10 -0.16
CA LEU A 125 7.89 1.11 0.69
C LEU A 125 8.57 2.47 0.48
N VAL A 126 7.78 3.53 0.36
CA VAL A 126 8.31 4.91 0.46
C VAL A 126 8.46 5.26 1.92
N THR A 127 9.70 5.44 2.40
CA THR A 127 10.01 5.69 3.82
C THR A 127 10.18 7.17 4.13
N LYS A 128 10.48 8.00 3.12
CA LYS A 128 10.43 9.46 3.22
C LYS A 128 9.84 10.09 1.97
N ARG A 129 9.03 11.12 2.17
CA ARG A 129 8.44 11.94 1.12
C ARG A 129 8.59 13.41 1.47
N ARG A 130 8.64 14.25 0.43
CA ARG A 130 8.62 15.71 0.56
C ARG A 130 7.46 16.27 -0.22
N GLN A 131 6.72 17.20 0.37
CA GLN A 131 5.70 17.94 -0.37
C GLN A 131 6.40 18.89 -1.33
N ILE A 132 6.10 18.77 -2.62
CA ILE A 132 6.74 19.55 -3.70
C ILE A 132 5.82 20.61 -4.30
N GLY A 133 4.53 20.58 -3.96
CA GLY A 133 3.57 21.61 -4.35
C GLY A 133 2.13 21.18 -4.14
N PHE A 134 1.22 21.94 -4.75
CA PHE A 134 -0.22 21.68 -4.74
C PHE A 134 -0.82 21.81 -6.13
N ILE A 135 -1.80 20.96 -6.46
CA ILE A 135 -2.68 21.16 -7.62
C ILE A 135 -4.11 21.16 -7.09
N CYS A 136 -4.87 22.24 -7.32
CA CYS A 136 -6.28 22.34 -6.91
C CYS A 136 -6.52 22.00 -5.43
N GLY A 137 -5.64 22.43 -4.53
CA GLY A 137 -5.72 22.13 -3.08
C GLY A 137 -5.17 20.76 -2.67
N HIS A 138 -4.87 19.88 -3.61
CA HIS A 138 -4.28 18.57 -3.33
C HIS A 138 -2.75 18.63 -3.31
N ALA A 139 -2.16 18.09 -2.26
CA ALA A 139 -0.71 18.05 -2.10
C ALA A 139 -0.07 17.04 -3.06
N ILE A 140 1.04 17.45 -3.67
CA ILE A 140 1.90 16.63 -4.51
C ILE A 140 3.19 16.34 -3.75
N TYR A 141 3.63 15.08 -3.80
CA TYR A 141 4.79 14.61 -3.06
C TYR A 141 5.84 14.02 -3.98
N GLY A 142 7.10 14.37 -3.74
CA GLY A 142 8.26 13.64 -4.23
C GLY A 142 8.71 12.59 -3.21
N ILE A 143 9.50 11.63 -3.67
CA ILE A 143 10.08 10.58 -2.83
C ILE A 143 11.50 11.00 -2.47
N ASP A 144 11.83 11.01 -1.17
CA ASP A 144 13.20 11.27 -0.71
C ASP A 144 13.91 9.96 -0.32
N GLU A 145 13.15 8.93 0.08
CA GLU A 145 13.72 7.63 0.47
C GLU A 145 12.70 6.51 0.23
N SER A 146 13.20 5.36 -0.22
CA SER A 146 12.43 4.12 -0.35
C SER A 146 13.23 2.93 0.17
N GLN A 147 12.53 1.91 0.64
CA GLN A 147 13.13 0.70 1.19
C GLN A 147 12.48 -0.54 0.59
N LEU A 148 13.32 -1.53 0.28
CA LEU A 148 12.90 -2.86 -0.14
C LEU A 148 12.87 -3.80 1.07
N ILE A 149 11.69 -4.22 1.48
CA ILE A 149 11.49 -5.19 2.57
C ILE A 149 11.28 -6.56 1.96
N THR A 150 12.18 -7.50 2.28
CA THR A 150 12.00 -8.90 1.90
C THR A 150 10.86 -9.49 2.73
N ILE A 151 9.98 -10.24 2.08
CA ILE A 151 9.03 -11.13 2.75
C ILE A 151 9.73 -12.49 2.83
N PRO A 152 10.43 -12.79 3.94
CA PRO A 152 11.30 -13.95 3.99
C PRO A 152 10.47 -15.21 3.93
N HIS A 153 11.00 -16.17 3.18
CA HIS A 153 10.53 -17.54 3.21
C HIS A 153 11.10 -18.28 4.42
N VAL A 154 10.32 -19.21 4.98
CA VAL A 154 10.67 -20.02 6.16
C VAL A 154 11.98 -20.81 6.00
N SER A 155 12.41 -21.12 4.78
CA SER A 155 13.72 -21.77 4.54
C SER A 155 14.94 -20.93 4.94
N VAL A 156 14.76 -19.62 5.20
CA VAL A 156 15.81 -18.70 5.67
C VAL A 156 15.82 -18.58 7.20
N GLN A 157 14.75 -19.00 7.90
CA GLN A 157 14.75 -19.12 9.36
C GLN A 157 15.22 -20.52 9.76
N THR A 158 16.54 -20.72 9.76
CA THR A 158 17.10 -21.83 10.55
C THR A 158 16.83 -21.52 12.02
N ASP A 159 15.96 -22.31 12.65
CA ASP A 159 15.78 -22.32 14.09
C ASP A 159 17.15 -22.61 14.73
N VAL A 160 17.81 -21.58 15.24
CA VAL A 160 18.85 -21.71 16.28
C VAL A 160 18.14 -21.95 17.60
N ALA A 161 17.41 -23.06 17.67
CA ALA A 161 16.79 -23.56 18.89
C ALA A 161 17.01 -25.07 18.89
N HIS A 162 18.16 -25.46 19.42
CA HIS A 162 18.53 -26.85 19.61
C HIS A 162 17.48 -27.58 20.46
N SER A 163 16.68 -28.43 19.82
CA SER A 163 16.20 -29.65 20.47
C SER A 163 17.41 -30.57 20.69
N LYS A 164 17.63 -30.97 21.93
CA LYS A 164 18.85 -31.63 22.42
C LYS A 164 18.87 -33.15 22.21
N THR A 165 18.17 -33.69 21.20
CA THR A 165 17.91 -35.15 21.16
C THR A 165 18.01 -35.84 19.79
N GLU A 166 18.88 -35.41 18.88
CA GLU A 166 19.24 -36.24 17.69
C GLU A 166 20.74 -36.22 17.40
N LEU A 167 21.54 -36.73 18.34
CA LEU A 167 22.91 -37.17 18.06
C LEU A 167 22.89 -38.65 17.68
N ARG A 168 22.81 -38.92 16.37
CA ARG A 168 23.47 -40.04 15.62
C ARG A 168 22.78 -40.30 14.27
N ALA A 169 22.85 -39.32 13.37
CA ALA A 169 22.66 -39.58 11.94
C ALA A 169 23.60 -38.69 11.10
N SER A 170 24.75 -39.27 10.75
CA SER A 170 25.65 -38.92 9.66
C SER A 170 26.19 -37.48 9.55
N MET A 171 27.44 -37.31 10.02
CA MET A 171 28.28 -36.13 9.73
C MET A 171 28.40 -35.82 8.21
N VAL A 172 28.21 -36.82 7.34
CA VAL A 172 28.24 -36.65 5.88
C VAL A 172 26.95 -35.97 5.36
N PHE A 173 25.78 -36.33 5.89
CA PHE A 173 24.51 -35.67 5.53
C PHE A 173 24.43 -34.24 6.08
N MET A 174 24.93 -33.99 7.30
CA MET A 174 25.03 -32.65 7.86
C MET A 174 25.96 -31.76 7.02
N ALA A 175 27.15 -32.25 6.68
CA ALA A 175 28.09 -31.49 5.86
C ALA A 175 27.56 -31.22 4.44
N THR A 176 26.80 -32.15 3.85
CA THR A 176 26.20 -31.99 2.52
C THR A 176 25.02 -31.01 2.55
N LYS A 177 24.12 -31.11 3.55
CA LYS A 177 23.06 -30.10 3.78
C LYS A 177 23.63 -28.71 4.05
N VAL A 178 24.69 -28.61 4.85
CA VAL A 178 25.37 -27.34 5.16
C VAL A 178 26.04 -26.77 3.91
N LYS A 179 26.71 -27.59 3.08
CA LYS A 179 27.29 -27.14 1.81
C LYS A 179 26.22 -26.68 0.82
N ILE A 180 25.11 -27.40 0.70
CA ILE A 180 23.97 -27.01 -0.13
C ILE A 180 23.37 -25.70 0.39
N LEU A 181 23.14 -25.56 1.70
CA LEU A 181 22.61 -24.34 2.31
C LEU A 181 23.56 -23.15 2.13
N VAL A 182 24.88 -23.35 2.26
CA VAL A 182 25.91 -22.32 2.03
C VAL A 182 26.00 -21.94 0.55
N LEU A 183 25.89 -22.90 -0.36
CA LEU A 183 25.88 -22.65 -1.80
C LEU A 183 24.60 -21.92 -2.22
N MET A 184 23.43 -22.35 -1.72
CA MET A 184 22.15 -21.67 -1.89
C MET A 184 22.20 -20.25 -1.32
N ASN A 185 22.78 -20.04 -0.13
CA ASN A 185 22.98 -18.71 0.42
C ASN A 185 23.93 -17.86 -0.43
N LYS A 186 25.03 -18.41 -0.95
CA LYS A 186 25.97 -17.67 -1.82
C LYS A 186 25.34 -17.32 -3.18
N VAL A 187 24.57 -18.24 -3.76
CA VAL A 187 23.83 -18.02 -5.01
C VAL A 187 22.72 -16.99 -4.79
N ALA A 188 21.94 -17.12 -3.71
CA ALA A 188 20.92 -16.16 -3.31
C ALA A 188 21.51 -14.78 -3.02
N LEU A 189 22.66 -14.67 -2.35
CA LEU A 189 23.37 -13.40 -2.10
C LEU A 189 23.86 -12.76 -3.39
N LYS A 190 24.47 -13.52 -4.31
CA LYS A 190 24.90 -13.01 -5.62
C LYS A 190 23.72 -12.55 -6.46
N LEU A 191 22.64 -13.32 -6.51
CA LEU A 191 21.43 -12.96 -7.23
C LEU A 191 20.75 -11.75 -6.58
N LEU A 192 20.59 -11.72 -5.26
CA LEU A 192 20.06 -10.57 -4.52
C LEU A 192 20.88 -9.30 -4.79
N THR A 193 22.21 -9.42 -4.90
CA THR A 193 23.08 -8.29 -5.24
C THR A 193 22.85 -7.83 -6.69
N LEU A 194 22.73 -8.76 -7.64
CA LEU A 194 22.43 -8.45 -9.04
C LEU A 194 21.03 -7.83 -9.20
N TYR A 195 20.04 -8.29 -8.44
CA TYR A 195 18.68 -7.76 -8.46
C TYR A 195 18.58 -6.40 -7.76
N LYS A 196 19.25 -6.21 -6.61
CA LYS A 196 19.39 -4.88 -6.01
C LYS A 196 20.02 -3.90 -7.00
N LYS A 197 20.99 -4.36 -7.80
CA LYS A 197 21.60 -3.58 -8.88
C LYS A 197 20.61 -3.26 -10.02
N LEU A 198 19.79 -4.23 -10.43
CA LEU A 198 18.75 -4.02 -11.44
C LEU A 198 17.64 -3.09 -10.95
N LEU A 199 17.19 -3.23 -9.70
CA LEU A 199 16.21 -2.35 -9.09
C LEU A 199 16.78 -0.94 -8.85
N SER A 200 18.07 -0.84 -8.50
CA SER A 200 18.79 0.43 -8.37
C SER A 200 18.97 1.17 -9.68
N SER A 201 18.71 0.53 -10.83
CA SER A 201 18.66 1.24 -12.12
C SER A 201 17.51 2.25 -12.16
N VAL A 202 16.47 2.04 -11.35
CA VAL A 202 15.38 2.99 -11.16
C VAL A 202 15.45 3.56 -9.76
N ASP A 203 16.07 4.73 -9.67
CA ASP A 203 16.13 5.52 -8.45
C ASP A 203 14.78 6.23 -8.23
N LEU A 204 13.95 5.69 -7.33
CA LEU A 204 12.64 6.27 -7.01
C LEU A 204 12.75 7.69 -6.44
N THR A 205 13.92 8.14 -6.00
CA THR A 205 14.10 9.50 -5.46
C THR A 205 14.21 10.58 -6.53
N LYS A 206 14.40 10.17 -7.79
CA LYS A 206 14.60 11.08 -8.92
C LYS A 206 13.39 11.07 -9.83
N ASP A 207 12.85 12.25 -10.09
CA ASP A 207 11.80 12.45 -11.09
C ASP A 207 10.51 11.65 -10.83
N PHE A 208 10.30 11.11 -9.62
CA PHE A 208 9.04 10.47 -9.24
C PHE A 208 8.24 11.33 -8.29
N PHE A 209 6.95 11.44 -8.58
CA PHE A 209 6.00 12.15 -7.73
C PHE A 209 4.63 11.47 -7.76
N PHE A 210 3.83 11.77 -6.74
CA PHE A 210 2.49 11.23 -6.57
C PHE A 210 1.62 12.16 -5.74
N SER A 211 0.31 11.88 -5.72
CA SER A 211 -0.63 12.46 -4.77
C SER A 211 -1.53 11.35 -4.24
N TYR A 212 -1.96 11.46 -2.99
CA TYR A 212 -2.90 10.50 -2.40
C TYR A 212 -4.32 10.70 -2.93
N THR A 213 -4.68 11.95 -3.22
CA THR A 213 -6.07 12.36 -3.46
C THR A 213 -6.29 12.92 -4.86
N TYR A 214 -5.22 13.20 -5.62
CA TYR A 214 -5.33 13.82 -6.95
C TYR A 214 -4.75 12.91 -8.04
N PRO A 215 -5.54 12.55 -9.08
CA PRO A 215 -5.05 11.77 -10.21
C PRO A 215 -4.04 12.54 -11.09
N ILE A 216 -2.80 12.71 -10.62
CA ILE A 216 -1.77 13.51 -11.31
C ILE A 216 -1.30 12.89 -12.64
N MET A 217 -1.58 11.60 -12.85
CA MET A 217 -1.41 10.91 -14.13
C MET A 217 -2.37 11.41 -15.22
N GLN A 218 -3.46 12.10 -14.86
CA GLN A 218 -4.42 12.67 -15.80
C GLN A 218 -4.20 14.18 -16.00
N SER A 219 -4.57 14.71 -17.16
CA SER A 219 -4.59 16.16 -17.40
C SER A 219 -5.64 16.84 -16.51
N LEU A 220 -5.45 18.13 -16.19
CA LEU A 220 -6.43 18.91 -15.44
C LEU A 220 -7.82 18.90 -16.09
N GLN A 221 -7.88 19.08 -17.42
CA GLN A 221 -9.15 19.01 -18.17
C GLN A 221 -9.88 17.68 -17.91
N LYS A 222 -9.16 16.56 -18.05
CA LYS A 222 -9.72 15.23 -17.78
C LYS A 222 -10.24 15.10 -16.34
N ASN A 223 -9.44 15.49 -15.34
CA ASN A 223 -9.83 15.44 -13.92
C ASN A 223 -11.06 16.28 -13.60
N VAL A 224 -11.26 17.41 -14.30
CA VAL A 224 -12.47 18.25 -14.14
C VAL A 224 -13.68 17.59 -14.81
N THR A 225 -13.50 16.95 -15.97
CA THR A 225 -14.59 16.27 -16.68
C THR A 225 -14.99 14.93 -16.06
N SER A 226 -14.07 14.25 -15.37
CA SER A 226 -14.29 12.94 -14.74
C SER A 226 -14.63 13.05 -13.25
N MET A 227 -15.14 14.20 -12.80
CA MET A 227 -15.62 14.36 -11.43
C MET A 227 -16.75 13.35 -11.18
N GLY A 228 -16.45 12.29 -10.43
CA GLY A 228 -17.38 11.20 -10.11
C GLY A 228 -16.89 9.79 -10.49
N GLU A 229 -15.76 9.62 -11.18
CA GLU A 229 -15.14 8.29 -11.32
C GLU A 229 -14.48 7.86 -9.99
N ASP A 230 -14.91 6.71 -9.45
CA ASP A 230 -14.39 6.19 -8.19
C ASP A 230 -12.95 5.68 -8.32
N GLY A 231 -12.02 6.39 -7.67
CA GLY A 231 -10.67 5.91 -7.36
C GLY A 231 -9.55 6.30 -8.33
N MET A 232 -8.33 5.86 -7.98
CA MET A 232 -7.12 6.18 -8.76
C MET A 232 -7.04 5.34 -10.04
N PRO A 233 -6.85 5.95 -11.23
CA PRO A 233 -6.86 5.26 -12.53
C PRO A 233 -5.51 4.59 -12.81
N TYR A 234 -5.23 3.47 -12.13
CA TYR A 234 -3.93 2.77 -12.20
C TYR A 234 -3.58 2.24 -13.59
N ASP A 235 -4.54 2.02 -14.48
CA ASP A 235 -4.27 1.51 -15.83
C ASP A 235 -3.73 2.58 -16.78
N ASN A 236 -3.80 3.86 -16.37
CA ASN A 236 -3.27 4.99 -17.12
C ASN A 236 -1.79 4.79 -17.48
N MET A 237 -1.43 5.15 -18.72
CA MET A 237 -0.08 5.01 -19.28
C MET A 237 1.01 5.76 -18.49
N PHE A 238 0.66 6.75 -17.67
CA PHE A 238 1.60 7.52 -16.85
C PHE A 238 1.77 6.98 -15.43
N VAL A 239 1.02 5.94 -15.03
CA VAL A 239 1.21 5.27 -13.74
C VAL A 239 2.34 4.26 -13.86
N TRP A 240 3.56 4.69 -13.54
CA TRP A 240 4.78 3.93 -13.79
C TRP A 240 4.79 2.58 -13.06
N ASN A 241 4.33 2.55 -11.82
CA ASN A 241 4.33 1.35 -10.97
C ASN A 241 3.04 0.49 -11.09
N ALA A 242 2.23 0.66 -12.14
CA ALA A 242 0.96 -0.04 -12.31
C ALA A 242 1.08 -1.57 -12.19
N TYR A 243 2.16 -2.14 -12.73
CA TYR A 243 2.45 -3.58 -12.63
C TYR A 243 2.85 -3.98 -11.20
N LEU A 244 3.73 -3.19 -10.56
CA LEU A 244 4.25 -3.48 -9.23
C LEU A 244 3.14 -3.46 -8.16
N THR A 245 2.12 -2.62 -8.32
CA THR A 245 1.00 -2.56 -7.36
C THR A 245 -0.12 -3.55 -7.68
N ARG A 246 -0.13 -4.17 -8.87
CA ARG A 246 -1.24 -5.01 -9.37
C ARG A 246 -1.60 -6.14 -8.41
N ALA A 247 -0.61 -6.84 -7.88
CA ALA A 247 -0.84 -7.97 -6.98
C ALA A 247 -1.59 -7.55 -5.71
N ILE A 248 -1.18 -6.43 -5.10
CA ILE A 248 -1.83 -5.89 -3.90
C ILE A 248 -3.25 -5.42 -4.24
N ARG A 249 -3.40 -4.61 -5.30
CA ARG A 249 -4.71 -4.09 -5.73
C ARG A 249 -5.71 -5.21 -6.00
N SER A 250 -5.28 -6.25 -6.71
CA SER A 250 -6.13 -7.39 -7.04
C SER A 250 -6.54 -8.21 -5.82
N ARG A 251 -5.66 -8.38 -4.82
CA ARG A 251 -5.97 -9.16 -3.60
C ARG A 251 -6.82 -8.37 -2.60
N CYS A 252 -6.63 -7.05 -2.52
CA CYS A 252 -7.42 -6.18 -1.64
C CYS A 252 -8.75 -5.74 -2.28
N GLY A 253 -8.87 -5.79 -3.61
CA GLY A 253 -10.04 -5.27 -4.32
C GLY A 253 -10.16 -3.74 -4.28
N ASN A 254 -9.08 -3.03 -3.93
CA ASN A 254 -9.06 -1.58 -3.80
C ASN A 254 -7.65 -1.01 -4.08
N THR A 255 -7.50 0.31 -4.00
CA THR A 255 -6.22 0.99 -4.29
C THR A 255 -5.63 1.76 -3.11
N ILE A 256 -6.31 1.81 -1.96
CA ILE A 256 -5.99 2.70 -0.84
C ILE A 256 -4.62 2.40 -0.18
N TRP A 257 -4.11 1.18 -0.33
CA TRP A 257 -2.82 0.75 0.23
C TRP A 257 -1.62 1.20 -0.59
N THR A 258 -1.85 1.51 -1.86
CA THR A 258 -0.79 1.74 -2.86
C THR A 258 -0.78 3.18 -3.33
N ILE A 259 0.40 3.69 -3.72
CA ILE A 259 0.54 5.01 -4.32
C ILE A 259 0.77 4.90 -5.82
N ALA A 260 0.10 5.74 -6.61
CA ALA A 260 0.27 5.78 -8.06
C ALA A 260 1.44 6.71 -8.41
N LEU A 261 2.58 6.12 -8.76
CA LEU A 261 3.79 6.87 -9.07
C LEU A 261 3.79 7.35 -10.52
N VAL A 262 4.10 8.63 -10.71
CA VAL A 262 4.30 9.25 -12.02
C VAL A 262 5.77 9.64 -12.14
N HIS A 263 6.38 9.23 -13.26
CA HIS A 263 7.75 9.60 -13.61
C HIS A 263 7.73 10.85 -14.50
N GLY A 264 8.53 11.86 -14.20
CA GLY A 264 8.64 13.10 -14.95
C GLY A 264 9.13 14.26 -14.08
N ASN A 265 8.71 15.48 -14.36
CA ASN A 265 9.10 16.65 -13.58
C ASN A 265 7.87 17.40 -13.07
N PHE A 266 7.93 17.85 -11.82
CA PHE A 266 6.97 18.76 -11.23
C PHE A 266 7.70 19.99 -10.72
N LYS A 267 7.31 21.17 -11.23
CA LYS A 267 7.82 22.46 -10.76
C LYS A 267 6.67 23.40 -10.50
N GLN A 268 6.62 23.98 -9.31
CA GLN A 268 5.65 25.00 -8.94
C GLN A 268 6.35 26.25 -8.45
N ILE A 269 5.91 27.40 -8.93
CA ILE A 269 6.38 28.72 -8.50
C ILE A 269 5.18 29.54 -8.03
N ARG A 270 5.38 30.34 -6.99
CA ARG A 270 4.40 31.33 -6.54
C ARG A 270 4.82 32.69 -7.09
N LEU A 271 3.88 33.38 -7.71
CA LEU A 271 4.05 34.70 -8.30
C LEU A 271 3.01 35.65 -7.72
N SER A 272 3.30 36.94 -7.77
CA SER A 272 2.37 38.00 -7.41
C SER A 272 2.35 39.03 -8.53
N ILE A 273 1.19 39.27 -9.13
CA ILE A 273 1.00 40.28 -10.19
C ILE A 273 -0.18 41.14 -9.79
N PHE A 274 0.01 42.47 -9.78
CA PHE A 274 -0.99 43.46 -9.34
C PHE A 274 -1.59 43.16 -7.96
N GLY A 275 -0.77 42.68 -7.01
CA GLY A 275 -1.21 42.35 -5.65
C GLY A 275 -2.03 41.06 -5.52
N ARG A 276 -2.16 40.28 -6.61
CA ARG A 276 -2.82 38.97 -6.60
C ARG A 276 -1.77 37.88 -6.64
N ASP A 277 -1.78 37.03 -5.63
CA ASP A 277 -0.92 35.85 -5.56
C ASP A 277 -1.52 34.68 -6.33
N PHE A 278 -0.71 34.03 -7.14
CA PHE A 278 -1.09 32.79 -7.82
C PHE A 278 0.10 31.85 -7.95
N SER A 279 -0.20 30.57 -8.11
CA SER A 279 0.81 29.53 -8.30
C SER A 279 0.78 29.03 -9.74
N VAL A 280 1.92 29.05 -10.41
CA VAL A 280 2.11 28.44 -11.73
C VAL A 280 2.77 27.09 -11.53
N SER A 281 2.16 26.04 -12.06
CA SER A 281 2.66 24.66 -11.95
C SER A 281 2.90 24.08 -13.33
N LEU A 282 4.10 23.55 -13.55
CA LEU A 282 4.47 22.79 -14.74
C LEU A 282 4.64 21.33 -14.36
N VAL A 283 3.93 20.45 -15.07
CA VAL A 283 3.96 19.00 -14.85
C VAL A 283 4.30 18.32 -16.17
N SER A 284 5.39 17.56 -16.21
CA SER A 284 5.73 16.66 -17.30
C SER A 284 5.65 15.21 -16.83
N ARG A 285 5.27 14.31 -17.74
CA ARG A 285 5.01 12.90 -17.44
C ARG A 285 5.59 12.03 -18.53
N ARG A 286 6.31 10.98 -18.15
CA ARG A 286 6.88 9.97 -19.04
C ARG A 286 5.96 8.77 -19.08
N SER A 287 5.60 8.33 -20.27
CA SER A 287 4.79 7.11 -20.46
C SER A 287 5.58 5.88 -20.05
N ARG A 288 4.92 4.94 -19.36
CA ARG A 288 5.48 3.61 -19.04
C ARG A 288 5.63 2.72 -20.27
N HIS A 289 4.90 3.01 -21.36
CA HIS A 289 4.94 2.21 -22.59
C HIS A 289 6.04 2.63 -23.56
N PHE A 290 6.56 3.86 -23.45
CA PHE A 290 7.46 4.44 -24.45
C PHE A 290 8.87 4.75 -23.91
N ALA A 291 9.36 3.94 -22.97
CA ALA A 291 10.71 4.08 -22.44
C ALA A 291 11.79 3.53 -23.42
N GLY A 292 12.17 4.33 -24.42
CA GLY A 292 13.39 4.15 -25.21
C GLY A 292 13.35 3.17 -26.40
N THR A 293 14.29 3.37 -27.33
CA THR A 293 14.40 2.72 -28.67
C THR A 293 14.68 1.22 -28.61
N ARG A 294 13.67 0.38 -28.33
CA ARG A 294 13.53 -1.03 -28.75
C ARG A 294 12.36 -1.69 -28.04
N TYR A 295 11.14 -1.47 -28.53
CA TYR A 295 10.09 -2.49 -28.50
C TYR A 295 9.23 -2.33 -29.77
N VAL A 296 9.81 -2.74 -30.89
CA VAL A 296 9.07 -3.15 -32.08
C VAL A 296 9.51 -4.59 -32.34
N LEU A 297 8.67 -5.55 -31.97
CA LEU A 297 8.61 -6.79 -32.70
C LEU A 297 7.57 -6.53 -33.79
N VAL A 298 8.03 -6.52 -35.04
CA VAL A 298 7.17 -6.60 -36.22
C VAL A 298 6.48 -7.96 -36.20
#